data_AF-A0A1D1ZJ95-F1
#
_entry.id   AF-A0A1D1ZJ95-F1
#
_cell.length_a   1.000
_cell.length_b   1.000
_cell.length_c   1.000
_cell.angle_alpha   90.00
_cell.angle_beta   90.00
_cell.angle_gamma   90.00
#
_symmetry.space_group_name_H-M   'P 1'
#
loop_
_entity.id
_entity.type
_entity.pdbx_description
1 polymer ?
#
loop_
_entity_poly.entity_id
_entity_poly.type
_entity_poly.pdbx_seq_one_letter_code
_entity_poly.pdbx_strand_id
1 'polypeptide(L)'
;SDVYSFGVVLLEMLSGRRAVDKNRPSGEHNLVEWARPSLNNKRKIFRILDARLEGQYSFVGAQKAAALALQCLSTEAKFRPSMEEVVAVLEDLQDAKDAAKNSHSQQNGRSHSSSSGHRSRRTSSEEAGNRNVAYPRPSASPLYA
;
A
#
# COMPACT_ATOMS: atom_id res chain seq x y z
N SER A 1 28.38 0.58 -13.46
CA SER A 1 27.31 0.72 -14.47
C SER A 1 26.24 1.58 -13.84
N ASP A 2 25.91 2.69 -14.51
CA ASP A 2 25.08 3.75 -13.92
C ASP A 2 23.67 3.27 -13.58
N VAL A 3 23.12 2.36 -14.38
CA VAL A 3 21.79 1.76 -14.14
C VAL A 3 21.75 0.99 -12.82
N TYR A 4 22.80 0.24 -12.47
CA TYR A 4 22.86 -0.48 -11.20
C TYR A 4 22.90 0.50 -10.02
N SER A 5 23.76 1.51 -10.11
CA SER A 5 23.86 2.56 -9.09
C SER A 5 22.54 3.29 -8.91
N PHE A 6 21.85 3.60 -10.02
CA PHE A 6 20.50 4.16 -9.98
C PHE A 6 19.50 3.23 -9.28
N GLY A 7 19.55 1.93 -9.56
CA GLY A 7 18.72 0.93 -8.88
C GLY A 7 18.92 0.92 -7.36
N VAL A 8 20.16 1.11 -6.88
CA VAL A 8 20.45 1.25 -5.45
C VAL A 8 19.79 2.52 -4.90
N VAL A 9 19.94 3.66 -5.58
CA VAL A 9 19.34 4.94 -5.15
C VAL A 9 17.81 4.86 -5.15
N LEU A 10 17.20 4.22 -6.14
CA LEU A 10 15.75 4.00 -6.18
C LEU A 10 15.29 3.15 -4.99
N LEU A 11 16.06 2.12 -4.62
CA LEU A 11 15.77 1.30 -3.45
C LEU A 11 15.95 2.07 -2.13
N GLU A 12 16.94 2.97 -2.04
CA GLU A 12 17.09 3.89 -0.89
C GLU A 12 15.85 4.79 -0.76
N MET A 13 15.38 5.38 -1.86
CA MET A 13 14.18 6.23 -1.85
C MET A 13 12.93 5.46 -1.43
N LEU A 14 12.75 4.23 -1.92
CA LEU A 14 11.60 3.41 -1.57
C LEU A 14 11.60 3.00 -0.09
N SER A 15 12.77 2.75 0.49
CA SER A 15 12.90 2.16 1.83
C SER A 15 13.24 3.14 2.95
N GLY A 16 13.71 4.35 2.60
CA GLY A 16 14.23 5.31 3.57
C GLY A 16 15.50 4.83 4.29
N ARG A 17 16.15 3.77 3.78
CA ARG A 17 17.38 3.19 4.33
C ARG A 17 18.59 3.62 3.49
N ARG A 18 19.75 3.70 4.13
CA ARG A 18 21.03 3.90 3.43
C ARG A 18 21.47 2.62 2.72
N ALA A 19 22.12 2.76 1.57
CA ALA A 19 22.65 1.64 0.78
C ALA A 19 23.64 0.79 1.58
N VAL A 20 24.46 1.43 2.41
CA VAL A 20 25.38 0.78 3.35
C VAL A 20 25.21 1.38 4.75
N ASP A 21 24.88 0.52 5.71
CA ASP A 21 24.66 0.91 7.11
C ASP A 21 25.32 -0.10 8.07
N LYS A 22 26.49 0.27 8.60
CA LYS A 22 27.28 -0.60 9.50
C LYS A 22 26.70 -0.71 10.92
N ASN A 23 25.67 0.08 11.24
CA ASN A 23 25.04 0.04 12.55
C ASN A 23 23.89 -0.97 12.62
N ARG A 24 23.57 -1.64 11.50
CA ARG A 24 22.53 -2.66 11.42
C ARG A 24 23.06 -4.05 11.79
N PRO A 25 22.18 -5.03 12.05
CA PRO A 25 22.60 -6.41 12.26
C PRO A 25 23.38 -6.98 11.09
N SER A 26 24.18 -8.02 11.36
CA SER A 26 24.88 -8.78 10.32
C SER A 26 23.88 -9.32 9.29
N GLY A 27 24.20 -9.15 8.00
CA GLY A 27 23.30 -9.48 6.89
C GLY A 27 22.34 -8.36 6.47
N GLU A 28 22.30 -7.24 7.21
CA GLU A 28 21.48 -6.07 6.87
C GLU A 28 22.29 -4.82 6.52
N HIS A 29 23.61 -4.91 6.55
CA HIS A 29 24.49 -3.79 6.21
C HIS A 29 24.32 -3.31 4.78
N ASN A 30 24.13 -4.25 3.84
CA ASN A 30 23.91 -3.96 2.43
C ASN A 30 22.41 -3.95 2.15
N LEU A 31 21.91 -2.80 1.67
CA LEU A 31 20.49 -2.62 1.40
C LEU A 31 19.96 -3.58 0.34
N VAL A 32 20.74 -3.84 -0.71
CA VAL A 32 20.36 -4.72 -1.81
C VAL A 32 20.23 -6.17 -1.32
N GLU A 33 21.19 -6.64 -0.52
CA GLU A 33 21.16 -7.99 0.05
C GLU A 33 19.95 -8.19 0.97
N TRP A 34 19.66 -7.20 1.83
CA TRP A 34 18.50 -7.23 2.71
C TRP A 34 17.17 -7.21 1.94
N ALA A 35 17.06 -6.38 0.90
CA ALA A 35 15.81 -6.18 0.17
C ALA A 35 15.49 -7.32 -0.81
N ARG A 36 16.52 -7.96 -1.40
CA ARG A 36 16.38 -9.00 -2.43
C ARG A 36 15.28 -10.04 -2.15
N PRO A 37 15.24 -10.72 -0.99
CA PRO A 37 14.21 -11.73 -0.72
C PRO A 37 12.77 -11.17 -0.72
N SER A 38 12.61 -9.89 -0.42
CA SER A 38 11.32 -9.20 -0.42
C SER A 38 10.98 -8.63 -1.80
N LEU A 39 11.97 -8.15 -2.57
CA LEU A 39 11.79 -7.67 -3.96
C LEU A 39 11.34 -8.79 -4.91
N ASN A 40 11.86 -10.01 -4.71
CA ASN A 40 11.46 -11.18 -5.51
C ASN A 40 10.01 -11.64 -5.25
N ASN A 41 9.35 -11.17 -4.20
CA ASN A 41 7.97 -11.52 -3.89
C ASN A 41 7.09 -10.28 -3.83
N LYS A 42 6.24 -10.12 -4.85
CA LYS A 42 5.31 -8.98 -4.97
C LYS A 42 4.45 -8.72 -3.72
N ARG A 43 4.12 -9.78 -2.96
CA ARG A 43 3.35 -9.65 -1.72
C ARG A 43 4.18 -9.14 -0.55
N LYS A 44 5.51 -9.22 -0.59
CA LYS A 44 6.40 -8.79 0.50
C LYS A 44 6.97 -7.38 0.33
N ILE A 45 6.62 -6.69 -0.77
CA ILE A 45 7.14 -5.36 -1.08
C ILE A 45 6.85 -4.35 0.03
N PHE A 46 5.70 -4.44 0.71
CA PHE A 46 5.37 -3.58 1.84
C PHE A 46 6.38 -3.63 3.01
N ARG A 47 7.20 -4.69 3.11
CA ARG A 47 8.25 -4.80 4.13
C ARG A 47 9.47 -3.94 3.82
N ILE A 48 9.61 -3.54 2.55
CA ILE A 48 10.71 -2.70 2.08
C ILE A 48 10.35 -1.22 2.18
N LEU A 49 9.09 -0.88 1.93
CA LEU A 49 8.65 0.51 1.84
C LEU A 49 8.87 1.28 3.15
N ASP A 50 9.30 2.54 3.02
CA ASP A 50 9.52 3.43 4.17
C ASP A 50 8.20 3.61 4.94
N ALA A 51 8.22 3.24 6.22
CA ALA A 51 7.06 3.37 7.12
C ALA A 51 6.59 4.82 7.23
N ARG A 52 7.47 5.80 7.02
CA ARG A 52 7.16 7.24 7.02
C ARG A 52 6.32 7.68 5.83
N LEU A 53 6.10 6.81 4.84
CA LEU A 53 5.14 7.08 3.78
C LEU A 53 3.69 6.97 4.27
N GLU A 54 3.43 6.33 5.42
CA GLU A 54 2.10 6.28 6.06
C GLU A 54 0.96 5.85 5.10
N GLY A 55 1.26 4.96 4.16
CA GLY A 55 0.30 4.49 3.16
C GLY A 55 -0.03 5.49 2.05
N GLN A 56 0.68 6.62 1.96
CA GLN A 56 0.50 7.65 0.92
C GLN A 56 1.12 7.24 -0.42
N TYR A 57 0.83 6.02 -0.86
CA TYR A 57 1.26 5.44 -2.13
C TYR A 57 0.19 4.49 -2.65
N SER A 58 0.07 4.39 -3.98
CA SER A 58 -0.73 3.32 -4.57
C SER A 58 0.04 2.00 -4.47
N PHE A 59 -0.64 0.93 -4.07
CA PHE A 59 -0.02 -0.40 -3.98
C PHE A 59 0.58 -0.81 -5.33
N VAL A 60 -0.14 -0.58 -6.42
CA VAL A 60 0.31 -0.88 -7.79
C VAL A 60 1.55 -0.07 -8.16
N GLY A 61 1.58 1.23 -7.84
CA GLY A 61 2.73 2.08 -8.13
C GLY A 61 3.97 1.66 -7.35
N ALA A 62 3.82 1.35 -6.07
CA ALA A 62 4.91 0.83 -5.25
C ALA A 62 5.44 -0.52 -5.76
N GLN A 63 4.56 -1.42 -6.22
CA GLN A 63 4.98 -2.67 -6.83
C GLN A 63 5.78 -2.47 -8.11
N LYS A 64 5.34 -1.55 -8.97
CA LYS A 64 6.01 -1.25 -10.25
C LYS A 64 7.36 -0.55 -10.02
N ALA A 65 7.46 0.38 -9.08
CA ALA A 65 8.72 1.00 -8.69
C ALA A 65 9.72 -0.02 -8.10
N ALA A 66 9.25 -0.92 -7.23
CA ALA A 66 10.09 -1.99 -6.68
C ALA A 66 10.55 -2.99 -7.74
N ALA A 67 9.69 -3.32 -8.72
CA ALA A 67 10.07 -4.17 -9.84
C ALA A 67 11.14 -3.51 -10.72
N LEU A 68 11.01 -2.21 -11.00
CA LEU A 68 12.01 -1.44 -11.72
C LEU A 68 13.36 -1.45 -10.98
N ALA A 69 13.35 -1.20 -9.66
CA ALA A 69 14.55 -1.26 -8.84
C ALA A 69 15.22 -2.65 -8.92
N LEU A 70 14.43 -3.73 -8.85
CA LEU A 70 14.94 -5.10 -8.96
C LEU A 70 15.58 -5.37 -10.32
N GLN A 71 15.00 -4.89 -11.42
CA GLN A 71 15.57 -5.03 -12.77
C GLN A 71 16.89 -4.27 -12.89
N CYS A 72 16.96 -3.02 -12.42
CA CYS A 72 18.20 -2.23 -12.37
C CYS A 72 19.30 -2.92 -11.54
N LEU A 73 18.92 -3.60 -10.46
CA LEU A 73 19.81 -4.34 -9.55
C LEU A 73 20.18 -5.74 -10.05
N SER A 74 19.84 -6.10 -11.30
CA SER A 74 20.22 -7.40 -11.88
C SER A 74 21.73 -7.61 -11.84
N THR A 75 22.15 -8.82 -11.48
CA THR A 75 23.56 -9.22 -11.43
C THR A 75 24.17 -9.20 -12.83
N GLU A 76 23.47 -9.74 -13.83
CA GLU A 76 23.88 -9.66 -15.22
C GLU A 76 23.45 -8.33 -15.84
N ALA A 77 24.43 -7.58 -16.39
CA ALA A 77 24.18 -6.26 -16.97
C ALA A 77 23.19 -6.27 -18.15
N LYS A 78 23.12 -7.38 -18.90
CA LYS A 78 22.20 -7.56 -20.04
C LYS A 78 20.71 -7.62 -19.66
N PHE A 79 20.39 -7.88 -18.39
CA PHE A 79 19.02 -7.88 -17.88
C PHE A 79 18.62 -6.54 -17.25
N ARG A 80 19.55 -5.59 -17.19
CA ARG A 80 19.24 -4.23 -16.74
C ARG A 80 18.62 -3.45 -17.89
N PRO A 81 17.59 -2.63 -17.63
CA PRO A 81 17.00 -1.78 -18.64
C PRO A 81 17.97 -0.69 -19.08
N SER A 82 17.68 -0.07 -20.23
CA SER A 82 18.31 1.19 -20.62
C SER A 82 17.81 2.34 -19.73
N MET A 83 18.55 3.44 -19.63
CA MET A 83 18.06 4.60 -18.86
C MET A 83 16.82 5.24 -19.52
N GLU A 84 16.62 5.08 -20.82
CA GLU A 84 15.40 5.49 -21.51
C GLU A 84 14.18 4.69 -21.03
N GLU A 85 14.32 3.36 -20.94
CA GLU A 85 13.28 2.48 -20.39
C GLU A 85 12.98 2.80 -18.92
N VAL A 86 14.02 3.09 -18.13
CA VAL A 86 13.87 3.51 -16.73
C VAL A 86 13.02 4.78 -16.63
N VAL A 87 13.32 5.80 -17.43
CA VAL A 87 12.56 7.06 -17.44
C VAL A 87 11.11 6.82 -17.85
N ALA A 88 10.88 6.08 -18.94
CA ALA A 88 9.52 5.78 -19.41
C ALA A 88 8.65 5.08 -18.34
N VAL A 89 9.26 4.16 -17.57
CA VAL A 89 8.55 3.48 -16.46
C VAL A 89 8.23 4.45 -15.32
N LEU A 90 9.11 5.40 -15.02
CA LEU A 90 8.93 6.40 -13.96
C LEU A 90 7.92 7.48 -14.35
N GLU A 91 7.88 7.90 -15.61
CA GLU A 91 6.89 8.84 -16.13
C GLU A 91 5.47 8.25 -16.04
N ASP A 92 5.28 7.00 -16.46
CA ASP A 92 3.97 6.33 -16.33
C ASP A 92 3.53 6.19 -14.85
N LEU A 93 4.47 6.00 -13.93
CA LEU A 93 4.18 5.99 -12.49
C LEU A 93 3.73 7.36 -11.97
N GLN A 94 4.25 8.45 -12.52
CA GLN A 94 3.89 9.81 -12.17
C GLN A 94 2.48 10.15 -12.70
N ASP A 95 2.21 9.85 -13.96
CA ASP A 95 0.93 10.14 -14.61
C ASP A 95 -0.24 9.39 -13.96
N ALA A 96 -0.01 8.13 -13.56
CA ALA A 96 -1.00 7.34 -12.82
C ALA A 96 -1.40 7.96 -11.47
N LYS A 97 -0.50 8.71 -10.83
CA LYS A 97 -0.79 9.41 -9.56
C LYS A 97 -1.67 10.63 -9.76
N ASP A 98 -1.50 11.34 -10.87
CA ASP A 98 -2.24 12.58 -11.13
C ASP A 98 -3.67 12.30 -11.62
N ALA A 99 -3.89 11.18 -12.32
CA ALA A 99 -5.24 10.68 -12.62
C ALA A 99 -6.07 10.38 -11.35
N ALA A 100 -5.44 9.83 -10.30
CA ALA A 100 -6.13 9.51 -9.05
C ALA A 100 -6.53 10.75 -8.23
N LYS A 101 -5.73 11.82 -8.27
CA LYS A 101 -6.03 13.10 -7.57
C LYS A 101 -7.18 13.86 -8.22
N ASN A 102 -7.29 13.82 -9.55
CA ASN A 102 -8.31 14.55 -10.28
C ASN A 102 -9.73 13.97 -10.10
N SER A 103 -9.85 12.79 -9.49
CA SER A 103 -11.14 12.14 -9.19
C SER A 103 -11.76 12.62 -7.86
N HIS A 104 -11.00 13.29 -6.99
CA HIS A 104 -11.49 13.77 -5.68
C HIS A 104 -12.09 15.19 -5.72
N SER A 105 -11.98 15.92 -6.83
CA SER A 105 -12.49 17.29 -6.99
C SER A 105 -13.90 17.38 -7.58
N GLN A 106 -14.54 16.25 -7.92
CA GLN A 106 -15.84 16.21 -8.60
C GLN A 106 -16.93 15.48 -7.78
N GLN A 107 -16.93 15.62 -6.46
CA GLN A 107 -18.08 15.29 -5.61
C GLN A 107 -18.33 16.37 -4.56
N ASN A 108 -18.68 17.59 -5.00
CA ASN A 108 -19.36 18.53 -4.11
C ASN A 108 -20.25 19.47 -4.92
N GLY A 109 -21.57 19.29 -4.80
CA GLY A 109 -22.56 20.23 -5.35
C GLY A 109 -23.69 19.63 -6.20
N ARG A 110 -24.26 18.47 -5.82
CA ARG A 110 -25.63 18.13 -6.28
C ARG A 110 -26.64 18.60 -5.24
N SER A 111 -27.25 19.74 -5.58
CA SER A 111 -28.33 20.43 -4.88
C SER A 111 -29.52 19.51 -4.59
N HIS A 112 -29.92 19.38 -3.34
CA HIS A 112 -31.22 18.81 -2.97
C HIS A 112 -32.16 19.94 -2.58
N SER A 113 -33.13 20.20 -3.47
CA SER A 113 -34.27 21.08 -3.24
C SER A 113 -35.23 20.46 -2.22
N SER A 114 -35.78 21.35 -1.39
CA SER A 114 -36.86 21.10 -0.44
C SER A 114 -38.18 20.74 -1.14
N SER A 115 -38.91 19.77 -0.61
CA SER A 115 -40.37 19.87 -0.57
C SER A 115 -40.94 19.16 0.67
N SER A 116 -41.65 19.96 1.45
CA SER A 116 -42.46 19.63 2.61
C SER A 116 -43.80 19.04 2.18
N GLY A 117 -44.25 17.95 2.81
CA GLY A 117 -45.56 17.32 2.58
C GLY A 117 -46.10 16.67 3.85
N HIS A 118 -47.38 16.90 4.12
CA HIS A 118 -48.09 16.83 5.40
C HIS A 118 -48.73 15.44 5.72
N ARG A 119 -48.81 15.14 7.04
CA ARG A 119 -49.95 14.54 7.81
C ARG A 119 -50.33 13.03 7.73
N SER A 120 -50.24 12.42 8.93
CA SER A 120 -51.19 11.54 9.67
C SER A 120 -51.85 10.32 8.99
N ARG A 121 -51.81 9.13 9.63
CA ARG A 121 -52.86 8.58 10.55
C ARG A 121 -52.64 7.08 10.87
N ARG A 122 -52.97 6.73 12.11
CA ARG A 122 -52.91 5.45 12.88
C ARG A 122 -53.58 4.21 12.23
N THR A 123 -53.13 3.00 12.61
CA THR A 123 -53.84 1.86 13.31
C THR A 123 -52.83 0.71 13.58
N SER A 124 -52.49 0.32 14.83
CA SER A 124 -52.91 -0.93 15.57
C SER A 124 -52.96 -2.20 14.69
N SER A 125 -52.33 -3.35 14.99
CA SER A 125 -52.25 -4.16 16.22
C SER A 125 -51.20 -5.30 16.07
N GLU A 126 -50.83 -5.95 17.19
CA GLU A 126 -50.26 -7.34 17.27
C GLU A 126 -48.86 -7.57 16.66
N GLU A 127 -47.97 -8.45 17.11
CA GLU A 127 -47.75 -9.31 18.28
C GLU A 127 -46.33 -9.91 18.04
N ALA A 128 -45.66 -10.35 19.10
CA ALA A 128 -44.55 -11.32 19.11
C ALA A 128 -43.16 -10.95 18.50
N GLY A 129 -42.15 -11.00 19.39
CA GLY A 129 -41.15 -12.08 19.26
C GLY A 129 -39.79 -11.79 18.61
N ASN A 130 -38.91 -11.11 19.35
CA ASN A 130 -37.53 -11.51 19.67
C ASN A 130 -36.76 -12.45 18.71
N ARG A 131 -35.58 -12.01 18.24
CA ARG A 131 -34.27 -12.72 18.44
C ARG A 131 -33.09 -11.91 17.89
N ASN A 132 -32.51 -11.09 18.76
CA ASN A 132 -31.09 -10.69 18.64
C ASN A 132 -30.24 -11.91 19.02
N VAL A 133 -29.43 -12.41 18.09
CA VAL A 133 -28.51 -13.53 18.35
C VAL A 133 -27.26 -12.99 19.04
N ALA A 134 -27.16 -13.23 20.35
CA ALA A 134 -25.97 -12.99 21.16
C ALA A 134 -24.97 -14.14 20.97
N TYR A 135 -23.70 -13.82 20.71
CA TYR A 135 -22.60 -14.78 20.70
C TYR A 135 -22.36 -15.34 22.12
N PRO A 136 -22.10 -16.66 22.28
CA PRO A 136 -21.86 -17.23 23.59
C PRO A 136 -20.49 -16.80 24.14
N ARG A 137 -20.50 -16.31 25.38
CA ARG A 137 -19.33 -15.96 26.19
C ARG A 137 -18.67 -17.24 26.71
N PRO A 138 -17.34 -17.45 26.59
CA PRO A 138 -16.70 -18.63 27.15
C PRO A 138 -16.77 -18.63 28.68
N SER A 139 -17.24 -19.74 29.24
CA SER A 139 -17.27 -20.04 30.67
C SER A 139 -15.85 -20.12 31.22
N ALA A 140 -15.56 -19.37 32.28
CA ALA A 140 -14.40 -19.59 33.13
C ALA A 140 -14.62 -20.88 33.94
N SER A 141 -13.66 -21.80 33.89
CA SER A 141 -13.61 -22.96 34.79
C SER A 141 -12.40 -22.88 35.70
N PRO A 142 -12.48 -23.43 36.93
CA PRO A 142 -11.60 -23.11 38.04
C PRO A 142 -10.53 -24.19 38.30
N LEU A 143 -9.46 -23.76 38.96
CA LEU A 143 -8.60 -24.50 39.90
C LEU A 143 -7.90 -25.78 39.41
N TYR A 144 -6.57 -25.78 39.48
CA TYR A 144 -5.85 -26.82 40.21
C TYR A 144 -4.61 -26.21 40.87
N ALA A 145 -4.40 -26.61 42.13
CA ALA A 145 -3.23 -26.35 42.96
C ALA A 145 -2.04 -27.20 42.51
#